data_AF-Q82S26-F1
#
_entry.id   AF-Q82S26-F1
#
_cell.length_a   1.000
_cell.length_b   1.000
_cell.length_c   1.000
_cell.angle_alpha   90.00
_cell.angle_beta   90.00
_cell.angle_gamma   90.00
#
_symmetry.space_group_name_H-M   'P 1'
#
loop_
_entity.id
_entity.type
_entity.pdbx_description
1 polymer ?
#
loop_
_entity_poly.entity_id
_entity_poly.type
_entity_poly.pdbx_seq_one_letter_code
_entity_poly.pdbx_strand_id
1 'polypeptide(L)'
;MPSPLGDKIRALRKQKKLSLEQLAELTDSSKSYIWELENKDDPKPSAEKIGKIATVLEVTTEFLLTESATTPDEEVLDEAFFRKYKNMSEPDKKKIRKILDAWEDE
;
A
#
# COMPACT_ATOMS: atom_id res chain seq x y z
N MET A 1 21.20 -3.95 8.87
CA MET A 1 20.84 -3.72 7.46
C MET A 1 19.33 -3.62 7.38
N PRO A 2 18.74 -2.86 6.45
CA PRO A 2 17.28 -2.85 6.31
C PRO A 2 16.77 -4.26 5.96
N SER A 3 15.62 -4.62 6.51
CA SER A 3 14.93 -5.87 6.17
C SER A 3 14.32 -5.82 4.77
N PRO A 4 14.02 -6.96 4.12
CA PRO A 4 13.30 -6.98 2.84
C PRO A 4 11.97 -6.20 2.88
N LEU A 5 11.23 -6.31 3.99
CA LEU A 5 10.03 -5.51 4.26
C LEU A 5 10.35 -4.00 4.27
N GLY A 6 11.41 -3.61 4.98
CA GLY A 6 11.83 -2.21 5.08
C GLY A 6 12.23 -1.61 3.74
N ASP A 7 12.92 -2.38 2.91
CA ASP A 7 13.30 -1.97 1.55
C ASP A 7 12.07 -1.77 0.65
N LYS A 8 11.06 -2.65 0.73
CA LYS A 8 9.79 -2.50 -0.01
C LYS A 8 9.03 -1.26 0.41
N ILE A 9 8.86 -1.05 1.72
CA ILE A 9 8.16 0.12 2.27
C ILE A 9 8.85 1.40 1.77
N ARG A 10 10.17 1.46 1.87
CA ARG A 10 10.96 2.61 1.42
C ARG A 10 10.80 2.86 -0.08
N ALA A 11 10.90 1.81 -0.90
CA ALA A 11 10.79 1.92 -2.35
C ALA A 11 9.41 2.47 -2.78
N LEU A 12 8.34 1.85 -2.29
CA LEU A 12 6.96 2.26 -2.58
C LEU A 12 6.64 3.66 -2.05
N ARG A 13 7.10 4.01 -0.84
CA ARG A 13 6.92 5.35 -0.29
C ARG A 13 7.57 6.41 -1.18
N LYS A 14 8.80 6.17 -1.65
CA LYS A 14 9.52 7.07 -2.56
C LYS A 14 8.85 7.15 -3.93
N GLN A 15 8.35 6.03 -4.47
CA GLN A 15 7.59 6.01 -5.72
C GLN A 15 6.33 6.87 -5.63
N LYS A 16 5.63 6.83 -4.49
CA LYS A 16 4.48 7.69 -4.19
C LYS A 16 4.86 9.12 -3.77
N LYS A 17 6.15 9.46 -3.76
CA LYS A 17 6.68 10.78 -3.36
C LYS A 17 6.28 11.21 -1.95
N LEU A 18 6.09 10.26 -1.05
CA LEU A 18 5.73 10.51 0.34
C LEU A 18 6.99 10.71 1.21
N SER A 19 6.99 11.71 2.07
CA SER A 19 7.95 11.84 3.16
C SER A 19 7.68 10.79 4.25
N LEU A 20 8.62 10.59 5.18
CA LEU A 20 8.40 9.72 6.33
C LEU A 20 7.24 10.22 7.18
N GLU A 21 7.16 11.53 7.41
CA GLU A 21 6.04 12.18 8.11
C GLU A 21 4.70 11.95 7.42
N GLN A 22 4.63 12.08 6.09
CA GLN A 22 3.38 11.87 5.36
C GLN A 22 2.92 10.41 5.43
N LEU A 23 3.83 9.44 5.27
CA LEU A 23 3.45 8.03 5.41
C LEU A 23 3.02 7.72 6.86
N ALA A 24 3.69 8.31 7.85
CA ALA A 24 3.34 8.14 9.25
C ALA A 24 1.93 8.67 9.55
N GLU A 25 1.60 9.87 9.09
CA GLU A 25 0.27 10.47 9.24
C GLU A 25 -0.82 9.62 8.58
N LEU A 26 -0.61 9.21 7.32
CA LEU A 26 -1.57 8.40 6.56
C LEU A 26 -1.80 7.00 7.15
N THR A 27 -0.86 6.50 7.96
CA THR A 27 -0.92 5.17 8.57
C THR A 27 -1.15 5.23 10.08
N ASP A 28 -1.51 6.40 10.62
CA ASP A 28 -1.75 6.63 12.04
C ASP A 28 -0.59 6.09 12.91
N SER A 29 0.62 6.47 12.52
CA SER A 29 1.88 5.99 13.09
C SER A 29 2.84 7.16 13.35
N SER A 30 3.90 6.92 14.11
CA SER A 30 4.93 7.94 14.33
C SER A 30 5.97 7.93 13.21
N LYS A 31 6.57 9.08 12.91
CA LYS A 31 7.71 9.17 11.97
C LYS A 31 8.83 8.20 12.33
N SER A 32 9.16 8.12 13.63
CA SER A 32 10.19 7.22 14.13
C SER A 32 9.86 5.74 13.89
N TYR A 33 8.58 5.37 13.96
CA TYR A 33 8.14 4.02 13.66
C TYR A 33 8.31 3.68 12.17
N ILE A 34 7.89 4.56 11.25
CA ILE A 34 8.10 4.33 9.81
C ILE A 34 9.60 4.25 9.49
N TRP A 35 10.41 5.13 10.09
CA TRP A 35 11.86 5.05 9.95
C TRP A 35 12.41 3.72 10.45
N GLU A 36 11.96 3.24 11.60
CA GLU A 36 12.35 1.95 12.16
C GLU A 36 12.02 0.79 11.20
N LEU A 37 10.80 0.77 10.65
CA LEU A 37 10.39 -0.24 9.67
C LEU A 37 11.31 -0.26 8.44
N GLU A 38 11.74 0.90 7.96
CA GLU A 38 12.59 1.00 6.77
C GLU A 38 14.07 0.68 7.02
N ASN A 39 14.55 0.74 8.27
CA ASN A 39 15.99 0.75 8.54
C ASN A 39 16.48 -0.38 9.47
N LYS A 40 15.61 -0.97 10.30
CA LYS A 40 15.97 -2.13 11.13
C LYS A 40 16.00 -3.43 10.31
N ASP A 41 16.76 -4.40 10.82
CA ASP A 41 16.97 -5.72 10.21
C ASP A 41 15.84 -6.70 10.47
N ASP A 42 15.20 -6.63 11.65
CA ASP A 42 14.05 -7.45 12.04
C ASP A 42 12.95 -6.59 12.70
N PRO A 43 12.33 -5.65 11.95
CA PRO A 43 11.19 -4.91 12.46
C PRO A 43 9.99 -5.86 12.65
N LYS A 44 9.30 -5.77 13.79
CA LYS A 44 8.14 -6.60 14.14
C LYS A 44 6.85 -5.78 14.20
N PRO A 45 6.32 -5.30 13.05
CA PRO A 45 5.05 -4.61 13.01
C PRO A 45 3.88 -5.55 13.32
N SER A 46 2.81 -5.03 13.89
CA SER A 46 1.56 -5.78 13.98
C SER A 46 0.91 -5.92 12.61
N ALA A 47 0.07 -6.95 12.43
CA ALA A 47 -0.68 -7.16 11.20
C ALA A 47 -1.55 -5.94 10.83
N GLU A 48 -2.13 -5.27 11.84
CA GLU A 48 -2.89 -4.03 11.65
C GLU A 48 -2.04 -2.91 11.04
N LYS A 49 -0.82 -2.72 11.55
CA LYS A 49 0.10 -1.69 11.05
C LYS A 49 0.54 -1.98 9.61
N ILE A 50 0.85 -3.23 9.30
CA ILE A 50 1.15 -3.65 7.91
C ILE A 50 -0.04 -3.42 7.00
N GLY A 51 -1.26 -3.78 7.41
CA GLY A 51 -2.45 -3.57 6.60
C GLY A 51 -2.72 -2.10 6.26
N LYS A 52 -2.51 -1.19 7.22
CA LYS A 52 -2.60 0.26 7.01
C LYS A 52 -1.55 0.74 6.01
N ILE A 53 -0.30 0.31 6.16
CA ILE A 53 0.79 0.65 5.24
C ILE A 53 0.52 0.13 3.84
N ALA A 54 0.13 -1.14 3.68
CA ALA A 54 -0.22 -1.74 2.40
C ALA A 54 -1.33 -0.98 1.68
N THR A 55 -2.34 -0.52 2.44
CA THR A 55 -3.45 0.28 1.90
C THR A 55 -2.98 1.63 1.37
N VAL A 56 -2.15 2.37 2.13
CA VAL A 56 -1.60 3.68 1.70
C VAL A 56 -0.65 3.51 0.51
N LEU A 57 0.13 2.43 0.51
CA LEU A 57 1.07 2.12 -0.56
C LEU A 57 0.42 1.43 -1.77
N GLU A 58 -0.90 1.19 -1.73
CA GLU A 58 -1.70 0.58 -2.81
C GLU A 58 -1.16 -0.78 -3.29
N VAL A 59 -0.79 -1.63 -2.32
CA VAL A 59 -0.36 -3.02 -2.53
C VAL A 59 -1.09 -3.97 -1.58
N THR A 60 -0.84 -5.26 -1.69
CA THR A 60 -1.35 -6.27 -0.74
C THR A 60 -0.43 -6.40 0.47
N THR A 61 -1.01 -6.82 1.61
CA THR A 61 -0.23 -7.16 2.81
C THR A 61 0.74 -8.30 2.52
N GLU A 62 0.27 -9.31 1.78
CA GLU A 62 1.08 -10.45 1.32
C GLU A 62 2.34 -9.97 0.59
N PHE A 63 2.18 -9.06 -0.39
CA PHE A 63 3.31 -8.52 -1.12
C PHE A 63 4.36 -7.87 -0.21
N LEU A 64 3.95 -7.13 0.83
CA LEU A 64 4.90 -6.52 1.76
C LEU A 64 5.67 -7.56 2.59
N LEU A 65 5.04 -8.68 2.93
CA LEU A 65 5.60 -9.71 3.81
C LEU A 65 6.41 -10.78 3.07
N THR A 66 6.16 -11.00 1.78
CA THR A 66 6.90 -11.98 0.97
C THR A 66 8.35 -11.55 0.78
N GLU A 67 9.31 -12.48 0.77
CA GLU A 67 10.74 -12.12 0.61
C GLU A 67 11.20 -12.06 -0.85
N SER A 68 10.49 -12.70 -1.78
CA SER A 68 10.96 -12.95 -3.15
C SER A 68 10.79 -11.79 -4.14
N ALA A 69 9.76 -10.95 -3.98
CA ALA A 69 9.40 -9.94 -4.98
C ALA A 69 9.70 -8.52 -4.48
N THR A 70 10.59 -7.76 -5.14
CA THR A 70 10.94 -6.39 -4.75
C THR A 70 10.02 -5.33 -5.34
N THR A 71 9.30 -5.66 -6.41
CA THR A 71 8.34 -4.81 -7.10
C THR A 71 6.98 -5.53 -7.19
N PRO A 72 5.86 -4.83 -6.96
CA PRO A 72 4.54 -5.44 -7.15
C PRO A 72 4.28 -5.69 -8.64
N ASP A 73 3.70 -6.83 -8.95
CA ASP A 73 3.19 -7.15 -10.29
C ASP A 73 1.74 -6.64 -10.47
N GLU A 74 1.19 -6.82 -11.67
CA GLU A 74 -0.16 -6.36 -12.01
C GLU A 74 -1.23 -7.02 -11.13
N GLU A 75 -1.07 -8.31 -10.79
CA GLU A 75 -2.02 -9.04 -9.95
C GLU A 75 -2.12 -8.44 -8.53
N VAL A 76 -0.97 -8.10 -7.93
CA VAL A 76 -0.91 -7.43 -6.62
C VAL A 76 -1.61 -6.07 -6.66
N LEU A 77 -1.42 -5.31 -7.74
CA LEU A 77 -2.03 -3.99 -7.90
C LEU A 77 -3.54 -4.09 -8.12
N ASP A 78 -3.99 -5.03 -8.94
CA ASP A 78 -5.41 -5.27 -9.22
C ASP A 78 -6.16 -5.74 -7.97
N GLU A 79 -5.57 -6.63 -7.17
CA GLU A 79 -6.17 -7.07 -5.91
C GLU A 79 -6.29 -5.91 -4.92
N ALA A 80 -5.24 -5.08 -4.81
CA ALA A 80 -5.27 -3.88 -3.97
C ALA A 80 -6.34 -2.88 -4.42
N PHE A 81 -6.46 -2.66 -5.74
CA PHE A 81 -7.49 -1.82 -6.34
C PHE A 81 -8.89 -2.37 -6.05
N PHE A 82 -9.12 -3.66 -6.26
CA PHE A 82 -10.42 -4.28 -6.03
C PHE A 82 -10.84 -4.23 -4.56
N ARG A 83 -9.89 -4.42 -3.64
CA ARG A 83 -10.13 -4.25 -2.19
C ARG A 83 -10.53 -2.81 -1.86
N LYS A 84 -9.84 -1.82 -2.45
CA LYS A 84 -10.18 -0.40 -2.31
C LYS A 84 -11.61 -0.15 -2.81
N TYR A 85 -11.93 -0.60 -4.02
CA TYR A 85 -13.26 -0.48 -4.63
C TYR A 85 -14.36 -1.10 -3.75
N LYS A 86 -14.17 -2.32 -3.24
CA LYS A 86 -15.15 -3.00 -2.37
C LYS A 86 -15.50 -2.19 -1.13
N ASN A 87 -14.53 -1.49 -0.55
CA ASN A 87 -14.69 -0.69 0.66
C ASN A 87 -15.16 0.76 0.41
N MET A 88 -15.33 1.17 -0.86
CA MET A 88 -15.85 2.50 -1.20
C MET A 88 -17.34 2.63 -0.91
N SER A 89 -17.78 3.90 -0.78
CA SER A 89 -19.18 4.26 -0.69
C SER A 89 -19.93 3.90 -1.98
N GLU A 90 -21.23 3.58 -1.88
CA GLU A 90 -22.06 3.33 -3.08
C GLU A 90 -22.05 4.48 -4.09
N PRO A 91 -22.11 5.77 -3.67
CA PRO A 91 -21.95 6.88 -4.59
C PRO A 91 -20.63 6.85 -5.39
N ASP A 92 -19.51 6.49 -4.78
CA ASP A 92 -18.22 6.46 -5.46
C ASP A 92 -18.09 5.24 -6.39
N LYS A 93 -18.57 4.07 -5.95
CA LYS A 93 -18.67 2.88 -6.81
C LYS A 93 -19.50 3.17 -8.06
N LYS A 94 -20.61 3.90 -7.93
CA LYS A 94 -21.45 4.31 -9.08
C LYS A 94 -20.71 5.18 -10.08
N LYS A 95 -19.83 6.08 -9.63
CA LYS A 95 -19.01 6.91 -10.53
C LYS A 95 -18.05 6.03 -11.33
N ILE A 96 -17.38 5.09 -10.67
CA ILE A 96 -16.46 4.16 -11.32
C ILE A 96 -17.19 3.31 -12.37
N ARG A 97 -18.34 2.73 -12.01
CA ARG A 97 -19.17 1.94 -12.96
C ARG A 97 -19.57 2.76 -14.19
N LYS A 98 -20.05 3.99 -14.00
CA LYS A 98 -20.40 4.88 -15.13
C LYS A 98 -19.25 5.17 -16.08
N ILE A 99 -18.02 5.27 -15.58
CA ILE A 99 -16.85 5.49 -16.43
C ILE A 99 -16.58 4.24 -17.27
N LEU A 100 -16.72 3.05 -16.69
CA LEU A 100 -16.57 1.78 -17.42
C LEU A 100 -17.67 1.61 -18.47
N ASP A 101 -18.94 1.85 -18.10
CA ASP A 101 -20.08 1.74 -19.02
C ASP A 101 -19.87 2.65 -20.26
N ALA A 102 -19.34 3.87 -20.06
CA ALA A 102 -19.09 4.82 -21.15
C ALA A 102 -17.97 4.42 -22.13
N TRP A 103 -17.14 3.43 -21.77
CA TRP A 103 -16.10 2.88 -22.66
C TRP A 103 -16.55 1.60 -23.39
N GLU A 104 -17.64 0.97 -22.95
CA GLU A 104 -18.25 -0.17 -23.66
C GLU A 104 -19.15 0.28 -24.83
N ASP A 105 -19.46 1.58 -24.91
CA ASP A 105 -20.26 2.19 -25.97
C ASP A 105 -19.44 2.62 -27.22
N GLU A 106 -18.17 2.20 -27.34
CA GLU A 106 -17.33 2.25 -28.56
C GLU A 106 -17.16 0.86 -29.20
#